data_AF-A0A644X9A5-F1
#
_entry.id   AF-A0A644X9A5-F1
#
_cell.length_a   1.000
_cell.length_b   1.000
_cell.length_c   1.000
_cell.angle_alpha   90.00
_cell.angle_beta   90.00
_cell.angle_gamma   90.00
#
_symmetry.space_group_name_H-M   'P 1'
#
loop_
_entity.id
_entity.type
_entity.pdbx_description
1 polymer ?
#
loop_
_entity_poly.entity_id
_entity_poly.type
_entity_poly.pdbx_seq_one_letter_code
_entity_poly.pdbx_strand_id
1 'polypeptide(L)'
;MTDGDVLLVALGIGLGLYLFHRTGYSPGGIITPGFLAMELASPGRIAAAFGCALAVAALLSLLVRGTGLYGRQRTGAAMLLALGVKVVLGDLFPAAPAWIGWVIPGLIGADMQRQGIVPTAAASLASAFAASLAAALLVSLSGVSP
;
A
#
# COMPACT_ATOMS: atom_id res chain seq x y z
N MET A 1 3.46 -13.64 11.63
CA MET A 1 2.07 -13.30 11.31
C MET A 1 1.22 -13.99 12.34
N THR A 2 0.56 -13.21 13.19
CA THR A 2 -0.44 -13.69 14.13
C THR A 2 -1.78 -13.89 13.39
N ASP A 3 -2.74 -14.59 13.99
CA ASP A 3 -4.08 -14.75 13.40
C ASP A 3 -4.78 -13.39 13.18
N GLY A 4 -4.47 -12.40 14.03
CA GLY A 4 -4.93 -11.01 13.88
C GLY A 4 -4.37 -10.33 12.62
N ASP A 5 -3.10 -10.57 12.27
CA ASP A 5 -2.48 -10.02 11.06
C ASP A 5 -3.16 -10.57 9.79
N VAL A 6 -3.48 -11.87 9.80
CA VAL A 6 -4.18 -12.52 8.67
C VAL A 6 -5.58 -11.92 8.50
N LEU A 7 -6.28 -11.68 9.60
CA LEU A 7 -7.61 -11.06 9.58
C LEU A 7 -7.55 -9.62 9.05
N LEU A 8 -6.57 -8.82 9.47
CA LEU A 8 -6.35 -7.47 8.94
C LEU A 8 -6.08 -7.47 7.43
N VAL A 9 -5.23 -8.39 6.95
CA VAL A 9 -4.95 -8.51 5.52
C VAL A 9 -6.18 -8.95 4.74
N ALA A 10 -6.92 -9.94 5.22
CA ALA A 10 -8.15 -10.42 4.58
C ALA A 10 -9.21 -9.32 4.48
N LEU A 11 -9.46 -8.60 5.57
CA LEU A 11 -10.39 -7.47 5.60
C LEU A 11 -9.91 -6.32 4.73
N GLY A 12 -8.62 -6.00 4.75
CA GLY A 12 -8.01 -4.99 3.89
C GLY A 12 -8.21 -5.28 2.41
N ILE A 13 -7.94 -6.53 1.98
CA ILE A 13 -8.18 -6.96 0.60
C ILE A 13 -9.66 -6.86 0.25
N GLY A 14 -10.56 -7.37 1.09
CA GLY A 14 -12.00 -7.37 0.84
C GLY A 14 -12.59 -5.96 0.75
N LEU A 15 -12.26 -5.09 1.72
CA LEU A 15 -12.74 -3.71 1.76
C LEU A 15 -12.08 -2.84 0.70
N GLY A 16 -10.80 -3.06 0.40
CA GLY A 16 -10.11 -2.42 -0.72
C GLY A 16 -10.77 -2.74 -2.06
N LEU A 17 -11.15 -4.00 -2.27
CA LEU A 17 -11.86 -4.43 -3.48
C LEU A 17 -13.28 -3.85 -3.54
N TYR A 18 -13.99 -3.82 -2.41
CA TYR A 18 -15.31 -3.20 -2.32
C TYR A 18 -15.25 -1.70 -2.66
N LEU A 19 -14.25 -0.98 -2.12
CA LEU A 19 -14.03 0.43 -2.41
C LEU A 19 -13.69 0.65 -3.88
N PHE A 20 -12.83 -0.20 -4.45
CA PHE A 20 -12.49 -0.16 -5.87
C PHE A 20 -13.72 -0.36 -6.75
N HIS A 21 -14.58 -1.32 -6.41
CA HIS A 21 -15.81 -1.58 -7.16
C HIS A 21 -16.80 -0.40 -7.10
N ARG A 22 -16.86 0.32 -5.97
CA ARG A 22 -17.76 1.47 -5.79
C ARG A 22 -17.24 2.77 -6.39
N THR A 23 -15.94 3.04 -6.27
CA THR A 23 -15.34 4.34 -6.61
C THR A 23 -14.51 4.31 -7.88
N GLY A 24 -14.07 3.13 -8.32
CA GLY A 24 -13.13 2.94 -9.42
C GLY A 24 -11.67 3.24 -9.07
N TYR A 25 -11.37 3.74 -7.85
CA TYR A 25 -10.01 4.07 -7.42
C TYR A 25 -9.33 2.88 -6.74
N SER A 26 -8.12 2.55 -7.21
CA SER A 26 -7.33 1.46 -6.63
C SER A 26 -6.63 1.92 -5.34
N PRO A 27 -6.66 1.16 -4.24
CA PRO A 27 -6.05 1.53 -2.97
C PRO A 27 -4.52 1.33 -2.96
N GLY A 28 -3.85 1.54 -4.10
CA GLY A 28 -2.41 1.32 -4.22
C GLY A 28 -2.02 -0.15 -4.29
N GLY A 29 -2.85 -1.00 -4.91
CA GLY A 29 -2.70 -2.45 -5.00
C GLY A 29 -3.67 -3.24 -4.11
N ILE A 30 -3.93 -4.51 -4.47
CA ILE A 30 -4.92 -5.37 -3.79
C ILE A 30 -4.55 -5.61 -2.32
N ILE A 31 -3.26 -5.76 -2.04
CA ILE A 31 -2.74 -6.22 -0.74
C ILE A 31 -2.40 -5.03 0.18
N THR A 32 -2.13 -3.87 -0.40
CA THR A 32 -1.70 -2.62 0.28
C THR A 32 -2.58 -2.18 1.44
N PRO A 33 -3.92 -2.11 1.34
CA PRO A 33 -4.75 -1.65 2.46
C PRO A 33 -4.66 -2.56 3.70
N GLY A 34 -4.46 -3.86 3.51
CA GLY A 34 -4.29 -4.81 4.60
C GLY A 34 -3.00 -4.58 5.40
N PHE A 35 -1.90 -4.36 4.69
CA PHE A 35 -0.62 -4.06 5.34
C PHE A 35 -0.57 -2.64 5.91
N LEU A 36 -1.21 -1.66 5.26
CA LEU A 36 -1.39 -0.33 5.84
C LEU A 36 -2.17 -0.42 7.15
N ALA A 37 -3.21 -1.27 7.23
CA ALA A 37 -3.98 -1.47 8.45
C ALA A 37 -3.12 -2.02 9.61
N MET A 38 -2.17 -2.93 9.32
CA MET A 38 -1.22 -3.43 10.32
C MET A 38 -0.27 -2.35 10.83
N GLU A 39 0.09 -1.40 9.97
CA GLU A 39 1.07 -0.36 10.24
C GLU A 39 0.45 0.94 10.78
N LEU A 40 -0.87 1.00 10.97
CA LEU A 40 -1.60 2.16 11.49
C LEU A 40 -1.08 2.64 12.86
N ALA A 41 -0.54 1.74 13.68
CA ALA A 41 0.06 2.10 14.97
C ALA A 41 1.38 2.89 14.84
N SER A 42 2.00 2.90 13.65
CA SER A 42 3.30 3.54 13.41
C SER A 42 3.24 4.56 12.25
N PRO A 43 2.81 5.81 12.52
CA PRO A 43 2.60 6.81 11.48
C PRO A 43 3.88 7.14 10.70
N GLY A 44 5.06 7.01 11.33
CA GLY A 44 6.34 7.21 10.67
C GLY A 44 6.59 6.22 9.52
N ARG A 45 6.15 4.97 9.64
CA ARG A 45 6.33 3.94 8.60
C ARG A 45 5.37 4.13 7.44
N ILE A 46 4.14 4.57 7.73
CA ILE A 46 3.18 4.98 6.71
C ILE A 46 3.73 6.17 5.92
N ALA A 47 4.18 7.22 6.61
CA ALA A 47 4.74 8.40 5.97
C ALA A 47 5.95 8.05 5.09
N ALA A 48 6.85 7.18 5.58
CA ALA A 48 8.00 6.73 4.81
C ALA A 48 7.58 5.91 3.58
N ALA A 49 6.59 5.01 3.69
CA ALA A 49 6.07 4.23 2.57
C ALA A 49 5.45 5.14 1.48
N PHE A 50 4.67 6.14 1.89
CA PHE A 50 4.13 7.15 0.98
C PHE A 50 5.22 8.03 0.35
N GLY A 51 6.24 8.42 1.12
CA GLY A 51 7.41 9.14 0.61
C GLY A 51 8.15 8.36 -0.48
N CYS A 52 8.41 7.08 -0.24
CA CYS A 52 8.97 6.19 -1.26
C CYS A 52 8.03 6.01 -2.45
N ALA A 53 6.72 5.85 -2.22
CA ALA A 53 5.75 5.70 -3.30
C ALA A 53 5.73 6.93 -4.21
N LEU A 54 5.87 8.14 -3.66
CA LEU A 54 5.99 9.38 -4.43
C LEU A 54 7.27 9.40 -5.27
N ALA A 55 8.41 9.01 -4.68
CA ALA A 55 9.66 8.90 -5.43
C ALA A 55 9.55 7.89 -6.58
N VAL A 56 8.95 6.72 -6.32
CA VAL A 56 8.70 5.70 -7.34
C VAL A 56 7.73 6.21 -8.41
N ALA A 57 6.65 6.90 -8.04
CA ALA A 57 5.69 7.47 -8.98
C ALA A 57 6.35 8.52 -9.88
N ALA A 58 7.23 9.35 -9.34
CA ALA A 58 8.00 10.33 -10.09
C ALA A 58 8.94 9.64 -11.08
N LEU A 59 9.79 8.72 -10.61
CA LEU A 59 10.71 7.96 -11.46
C LEU A 59 9.97 7.18 -12.56
N LEU A 60 8.86 6.54 -12.20
CA LEU A 60 8.01 5.81 -13.14
C LEU A 60 7.40 6.75 -14.18
N SER A 61 7.03 7.97 -13.81
CA SER A 61 6.51 8.96 -14.76
C SER A 61 7.56 9.37 -15.79
N LEU A 62 8.83 9.54 -15.38
CA LEU A 62 9.92 9.77 -16.33
C LEU A 62 10.13 8.55 -17.24
N LEU A 63 10.14 7.35 -16.66
CA LEU A 63 10.36 6.12 -17.40
C LEU A 63 9.26 5.87 -18.45
N VAL A 64 7.99 6.04 -18.07
CA VAL A 64 6.83 5.87 -18.96
C VAL A 64 6.88 6.87 -20.11
N ARG A 65 7.33 8.11 -19.89
CA ARG A 65 7.51 9.09 -20.96
C ARG A 65 8.58 8.67 -21.98
N GLY A 66 9.66 8.03 -21.54
CA GLY A 66 10.75 7.59 -22.41
C GLY A 66 10.49 6.25 -23.11
N THR A 67 9.75 5.34 -22.49
CA THR A 67 9.60 3.95 -22.96
C THR A 67 8.19 3.59 -23.43
N GLY A 68 7.17 4.39 -23.11
CA GLY A 68 5.78 4.07 -23.44
C GLY A 68 5.29 2.80 -22.73
N LEU A 69 5.70 2.55 -21.49
CA LEU A 69 5.23 1.38 -20.74
C LEU A 69 3.75 1.49 -20.39
N TYR A 70 2.97 0.47 -20.74
CA TYR A 70 1.53 0.40 -20.46
C TYR A 70 1.14 -0.85 -19.67
N GLY A 71 -0.04 -0.79 -19.04
CA GLY A 71 -0.68 -1.93 -18.38
C GLY A 71 0.19 -2.60 -17.31
N ARG A 72 0.39 -3.92 -17.45
CA ARG A 72 1.08 -4.78 -16.47
C ARG A 72 2.59 -4.57 -16.44
N GLN A 73 3.22 -4.17 -17.56
CA GLN A 73 4.65 -3.88 -17.61
C GLN A 73 5.01 -2.67 -16.75
N ARG A 74 4.14 -1.66 -16.73
CA ARG A 74 4.30 -0.48 -15.90
C ARG A 74 4.30 -0.80 -14.40
N THR A 75 3.38 -1.66 -13.94
CA THR A 75 3.36 -2.09 -12.53
C THR A 75 4.61 -2.89 -12.17
N GLY A 76 5.10 -3.75 -13.07
CA GLY A 76 6.36 -4.46 -12.89
C GLY A 76 7.56 -3.50 -12.80
N ALA A 77 7.62 -2.49 -13.67
CA ALA A 77 8.66 -1.46 -13.61
C ALA A 77 8.62 -0.67 -12.30
N ALA A 78 7.42 -0.35 -11.79
CA ALA A 78 7.26 0.30 -10.50
C ALA A 78 7.79 -0.56 -9.33
N MET A 79 7.55 -1.87 -9.35
CA MET A 79 8.11 -2.82 -8.38
C MET A 79 9.64 -2.82 -8.42
N LEU A 80 10.23 -2.88 -9.62
CA LEU A 80 11.68 -2.87 -9.80
C LEU A 80 12.31 -1.54 -9.37
N LEU A 81 11.65 -0.42 -9.68
CA LEU A 81 12.08 0.90 -9.21
C LEU A 81 12.02 0.99 -7.69
N ALA A 82 10.94 0.52 -7.07
CA ALA A 82 10.83 0.49 -5.61
C ALA A 82 11.92 -0.38 -4.96
N LEU A 83 12.26 -1.52 -5.59
CA LEU A 83 13.37 -2.35 -5.16
C LEU A 83 14.72 -1.63 -5.31
N GLY A 84 14.95 -0.94 -6.43
CA GLY A 84 16.15 -0.13 -6.64
C GLY A 84 16.29 0.99 -5.62
N VAL A 85 15.20 1.72 -5.36
CA VAL A 85 15.13 2.75 -4.31
C VAL A 85 15.46 2.16 -2.94
N LYS A 86 14.91 0.98 -2.59
CA LYS A 86 15.25 0.29 -1.34
C LYS A 86 16.74 -0.05 -1.24
N VAL A 87 17.35 -0.55 -2.32
CA VAL A 87 18.77 -0.91 -2.34
C VAL A 87 19.67 0.33 -2.19
N VAL A 88 19.30 1.44 -2.84
CA VAL A 88 20.08 2.69 -2.81
C VAL A 88 19.93 3.43 -1.48
N LEU A 89 18.72 3.49 -0.92
CA LEU A 89 18.47 4.20 0.34
C LEU A 89 18.86 3.38 1.58
N GLY A 90 19.12 2.08 1.45
CA GLY A 90 19.61 1.23 2.55
C GLY A 90 18.73 1.22 3.81
N ASP A 91 19.36 1.01 4.98
CA ASP A 91 18.76 0.97 6.33
C ASP A 91 18.15 2.30 6.81
N LEU A 92 18.12 3.35 5.98
CA LEU A 92 17.42 4.60 6.30
C LEU A 92 15.91 4.39 6.48
N PHE A 93 15.39 3.24 6.03
CA PHE A 93 14.07 2.75 6.36
C PHE A 93 14.11 1.86 7.61
N PRO A 94 13.58 2.32 8.75
CA PRO A 94 13.64 1.57 9.99
C PRO A 94 12.86 0.25 9.85
N ALA A 95 13.58 -0.86 9.92
CA ALA A 95 13.15 -2.20 10.32
C ALA A 95 11.68 -2.59 10.01
N ALA A 96 11.20 -2.26 8.81
CA ALA A 96 9.88 -2.68 8.37
C ALA A 96 9.99 -4.06 7.72
N PRO A 97 9.13 -5.05 8.05
CA PRO A 97 9.00 -6.31 7.34
C PRO A 97 9.26 -6.16 5.84
N ALA A 98 10.05 -7.07 5.28
CA ALA A 98 10.61 -6.98 3.93
C ALA A 98 9.60 -6.63 2.82
N TRP A 99 8.32 -6.87 3.06
CA TRP A 99 7.17 -6.62 2.20
C TRP A 99 6.75 -5.14 2.14
N ILE A 100 6.82 -4.44 3.28
CA ILE A 100 6.50 -3.00 3.37
C ILE A 100 7.63 -2.14 2.78
N GLY A 101 8.88 -2.63 2.81
CA GLY A 101 10.03 -1.85 2.37
C GLY A 101 10.14 -1.60 0.85
N TRP A 102 9.40 -2.32 0.00
CA TRP A 102 9.46 -2.10 -1.46
C TRP A 102 8.18 -2.47 -2.21
N VAL A 103 7.47 -3.54 -1.81
CA VAL A 103 6.26 -3.98 -2.54
C VAL A 103 5.15 -2.94 -2.40
N ILE A 104 4.85 -2.51 -1.17
CA ILE A 104 3.76 -1.54 -0.95
C ILE A 104 4.08 -0.19 -1.59
N PRO A 105 5.25 0.43 -1.38
CA PRO A 105 5.60 1.68 -2.04
C PRO A 105 5.55 1.58 -3.57
N GLY A 106 5.96 0.45 -4.14
CA GLY A 106 5.90 0.26 -5.59
C GLY A 106 4.46 0.12 -6.10
N LEU A 107 3.56 -0.54 -5.36
CA LEU A 107 2.17 -0.72 -5.78
C LEU A 107 1.41 0.62 -5.66
N ILE A 108 1.63 1.33 -4.54
CA ILE A 108 1.11 2.69 -4.35
C ILE A 108 1.66 3.60 -5.44
N GLY A 109 2.96 3.59 -5.70
CA GLY A 109 3.60 4.43 -6.71
C GLY A 109 3.07 4.18 -8.13
N ALA A 110 2.81 2.91 -8.48
CA ALA A 110 2.21 2.54 -9.76
C ALA A 110 0.79 3.11 -9.94
N ASP A 111 -0.01 3.09 -8.88
CA ASP A 111 -1.37 3.62 -8.90
C ASP A 111 -1.38 5.15 -8.81
N MET A 112 -0.52 5.76 -7.99
CA MET A 112 -0.33 7.21 -7.93
C MET A 112 -0.01 7.80 -9.30
N GLN A 113 0.85 7.14 -10.06
CA GLN A 113 1.17 7.56 -11.43
C GLN A 113 -0.04 7.42 -12.37
N ARG A 114 -0.91 6.42 -12.16
CA ARG A 114 -2.07 6.15 -13.02
C ARG A 114 -3.24 7.09 -12.79
N GLN A 115 -3.67 7.18 -11.54
CA GLN A 115 -4.94 7.78 -11.15
C GLN A 115 -4.74 9.05 -10.32
N GLY A 116 -3.50 9.37 -9.95
CA GLY A 116 -3.14 10.54 -9.16
C GLY A 116 -2.78 10.19 -7.71
N ILE A 117 -2.01 11.08 -7.09
CA ILE A 117 -1.51 10.94 -5.72
C ILE A 117 -2.66 10.95 -4.72
N VAL A 118 -3.50 11.99 -4.78
CA VAL A 118 -4.62 12.23 -3.85
C VAL A 118 -5.62 11.07 -3.83
N PRO A 119 -6.18 10.61 -4.97
CA PRO A 119 -7.14 9.51 -4.94
C PRO A 119 -6.54 8.20 -4.45
N THR A 120 -5.26 7.92 -4.76
CA THR A 120 -4.59 6.71 -4.29
C THR A 120 -4.35 6.75 -2.78
N ALA A 121 -3.89 7.88 -2.25
CA ALA A 121 -3.68 8.07 -0.82
C ALA A 121 -5.00 8.03 -0.04
N ALA A 122 -6.05 8.69 -0.54
CA ALA A 122 -7.37 8.66 0.07
C ALA A 122 -7.96 7.24 0.06
N ALA A 123 -7.91 6.54 -1.08
CA ALA A 123 -8.46 5.19 -1.19
C ALA A 123 -7.71 4.17 -0.31
N SER A 124 -6.38 4.23 -0.30
CA SER A 124 -5.54 3.34 0.51
C SER A 124 -5.72 3.56 2.01
N LEU A 125 -5.73 4.82 2.47
CA LEU A 125 -5.98 5.13 3.87
C LEU A 125 -7.41 4.80 4.29
N ALA A 126 -8.42 5.16 3.48
CA ALA A 126 -9.82 4.87 3.80
C ALA A 126 -10.07 3.37 3.95
N SER A 127 -9.54 2.56 3.03
CA SER A 127 -9.67 1.10 3.10
C SER A 127 -8.85 0.48 4.24
N ALA A 128 -7.66 1.02 4.56
CA ALA A 128 -6.88 0.59 5.72
C ALA A 128 -7.59 0.89 7.05
N PHE A 129 -8.13 2.09 7.23
CA PHE A 129 -8.91 2.45 8.41
C PHE A 129 -10.18 1.62 8.53
N ALA A 130 -10.89 1.40 7.42
CA ALA A 130 -12.09 0.55 7.41
C ALA A 130 -11.75 -0.89 7.82
N ALA A 131 -10.64 -1.44 7.33
CA ALA A 131 -10.18 -2.78 7.69
C ALA A 131 -9.78 -2.90 9.16
N SER A 132 -9.05 -1.91 9.69
CA SER A 132 -8.69 -1.86 11.10
C SER A 132 -9.92 -1.76 12.00
N LEU A 133 -10.89 -0.91 11.64
CA LEU A 133 -12.14 -0.79 12.39
C LEU A 133 -12.95 -2.08 12.36
N ALA A 134 -13.09 -2.69 11.18
CA ALA A 134 -13.79 -3.97 11.04
C ALA A 134 -13.13 -5.08 11.86
N ALA A 135 -11.79 -5.12 11.87
CA ALA A 135 -11.05 -6.07 12.69
C ALA A 135 -11.28 -5.83 14.19
N ALA A 136 -11.18 -4.58 14.65
CA ALA A 136 -11.41 -4.21 16.04
C ALA A 136 -12.84 -4.56 16.49
N LEU A 137 -13.85 -4.32 15.64
CA LEU A 137 -15.24 -4.68 15.91
C LEU A 137 -15.41 -6.19 16.04
N LEU A 138 -14.85 -6.99 15.13
CA LEU A 138 -14.94 -8.45 15.20
C LEU A 138 -14.27 -9.01 16.46
N VAL A 139 -13.11 -8.48 16.85
CA VAL A 139 -12.43 -8.86 18.09
C VAL A 139 -13.31 -8.50 19.29
N SER A 140 -13.88 -7.28 19.33
CA SER A 140 -14.76 -6.86 20.43
C SER A 140 -16.03 -7.70 20.56
N LEU A 141 -16.60 -8.18 19.45
CA LEU A 141 -17.79 -9.05 19.43
C LEU A 141 -17.47 -10.49 19.80
N SER A 142 -16.25 -10.95 19.54
CA SER A 142 -15.80 -12.31 19.86
C SER A 142 -15.56 -12.55 21.36
N GLY A 143 -15.70 -11.52 22.20
CA GLY A 143 -15.51 -11.62 23.66
C GLY A 143 -14.06 -11.91 24.08
N VAL A 144 -13.13 -11.90 23.13
CA VAL A 144 -11.69 -12.01 23.39
C VAL A 144 -11.19 -10.61 23.75
N SER A 145 -11.21 -10.32 25.06
CA SER A 145 -10.43 -9.22 25.61
C SER A 145 -8.95 -9.42 25.28
N PRO A 146 -8.20 -8.36 24.93
CA PRO A 146 -6.76 -8.45 24.69
C PRO A 146 -5.98 -8.92 25.93
#